data_AF-A3N3I1-F1
#
_entry.id   AF-A3N3I1-F1
#
_cell.length_a   1.000
_cell.length_b   1.000
_cell.length_c   1.000
_cell.angle_alpha   90.00
_cell.angle_beta   90.00
_cell.angle_gamma   90.00
#
_symmetry.space_group_name_H-M   'P 1'
#
loop_
_entity.id
_entity.type
_entity.pdbx_description
1 polymer ?
#
loop_
_entity_poly.entity_id
_entity_poly.type
_entity_poly.pdbx_seq_one_letter_code
_entity_poly.pdbx_strand_id
1 'polypeptide(L)'
;MLQKESHQLLTYLQQHIQHLGYQGASRQQTNFRLFEQDNKRYAIDLNGQCFIFFYDLNDDGCLGKRATKHSSCINRQTNQTKDLAKEVFGIKLERKSLYIYDKNNLEHCSRQECRQLLNACREKWRRFTSEDDYWVERLHFTWLEEPKLLRIALKLTSKKQKLVSYEASGLVYILNH
;
A
#
# COMPACT_ATOMS: atom_id res chain seq x y z
N MET A 1 15.93 5.64 -21.33
CA MET A 1 16.01 5.60 -19.86
C MET A 1 14.64 5.77 -19.20
N LEU A 2 13.88 6.84 -19.48
CA LEU A 2 12.57 7.11 -18.87
C LEU A 2 11.50 6.01 -19.04
N GLN A 3 11.43 5.40 -20.23
CA GLN A 3 10.56 4.25 -20.48
C GLN A 3 10.88 3.06 -19.55
N LYS A 4 12.18 2.76 -19.37
CA LYS A 4 12.63 1.67 -18.49
C LYS A 4 12.21 1.95 -17.04
N GLU A 5 12.44 3.17 -16.55
CA GLU A 5 12.01 3.60 -15.21
C GLU A 5 10.49 3.46 -15.02
N SER A 6 9.71 3.87 -16.04
CA SER A 6 8.25 3.76 -16.00
C SER A 6 7.78 2.31 -15.89
N HIS A 7 8.37 1.41 -16.67
CA HIS A 7 8.08 -0.01 -16.60
C HIS A 7 8.52 -0.62 -15.27
N GLN A 8 9.72 -0.30 -14.77
CA GLN A 8 10.20 -0.82 -13.49
C GLN A 8 9.30 -0.39 -12.34
N LEU A 9 8.87 0.87 -12.31
CA LEU A 9 7.94 1.37 -11.32
C LEU A 9 6.57 0.70 -11.42
N LEU A 10 6.01 0.56 -12.63
CA LEU A 10 4.75 -0.15 -12.80
C LEU A 10 4.86 -1.60 -12.31
N THR A 11 5.89 -2.34 -12.74
CA THR A 11 6.11 -3.73 -12.30
C THR A 11 6.22 -3.82 -10.78
N TYR A 12 6.97 -2.92 -10.14
CA TYR A 12 7.08 -2.85 -8.67
C TYR A 12 5.70 -2.69 -8.02
N LEU A 13 4.88 -1.76 -8.52
CA LEU A 13 3.53 -1.55 -7.99
C LEU A 13 2.61 -2.75 -8.21
N GLN A 14 2.64 -3.33 -9.41
CA GLN A 14 1.82 -4.50 -9.74
C GLN A 14 2.15 -5.67 -8.81
N GLN A 15 3.44 -5.93 -8.55
CA GLN A 15 3.91 -6.99 -7.66
C GLN A 15 3.42 -6.82 -6.22
N HIS A 16 3.38 -5.60 -5.69
CA HIS A 16 2.84 -5.38 -4.35
C HIS A 16 1.31 -5.47 -4.34
N ILE A 17 0.64 -4.84 -5.30
CA ILE A 17 -0.83 -4.70 -5.31
C ILE A 17 -1.54 -6.03 -5.59
N GLN A 18 -0.97 -6.92 -6.41
CA GLN A 18 -1.59 -8.22 -6.72
C GLN A 18 -1.85 -9.06 -5.47
N HIS A 19 -1.11 -8.85 -4.38
CA HIS A 19 -1.23 -9.58 -3.12
C HIS A 19 -2.23 -8.96 -2.13
N LEU A 20 -2.93 -7.89 -2.51
CA LEU A 20 -3.91 -7.19 -1.66
C LEU A 20 -4.93 -8.14 -1.00
N GLY A 21 -5.39 -9.17 -1.71
CA GLY A 21 -6.38 -10.12 -1.19
C GLY A 21 -5.81 -11.15 -0.22
N TYR A 22 -4.49 -11.32 -0.17
CA TYR A 22 -3.87 -12.43 0.53
C TYR A 22 -4.11 -12.40 2.05
N GLN A 23 -4.68 -13.49 2.56
CA GLN A 23 -4.87 -13.76 3.97
C GLN A 23 -4.77 -15.25 4.26
N GLY A 24 -4.04 -15.60 5.31
CA GLY A 24 -3.90 -16.99 5.70
C GLY A 24 -5.14 -17.65 6.27
N ALA A 25 -5.10 -18.98 6.29
CA ALA A 25 -6.21 -19.82 6.72
C ALA A 25 -6.52 -19.71 8.23
N SER A 26 -5.56 -19.25 9.03
CA SER A 26 -5.67 -19.15 10.49
C SER A 26 -6.44 -17.89 10.92
N ARG A 27 -7.77 -17.92 10.81
CA ARG A 27 -8.63 -16.74 11.10
C ARG A 27 -9.02 -16.59 12.57
N GLN A 28 -8.68 -17.53 13.43
CA GLN A 28 -9.04 -17.45 14.85
C GLN A 28 -8.18 -16.36 15.53
N GLN A 29 -8.83 -15.34 16.08
CA GLN A 29 -8.20 -14.19 16.77
C GLN A 29 -7.35 -13.25 15.90
N THR A 30 -7.67 -13.14 14.60
CA THR A 30 -7.05 -12.15 13.70
C THR A 30 -7.28 -10.70 14.15
N ASN A 31 -6.27 -9.84 14.01
CA ASN A 31 -6.34 -8.39 14.27
C ASN A 31 -6.79 -7.54 13.06
N PHE A 32 -7.02 -8.15 11.88
CA PHE A 32 -7.39 -7.42 10.66
C PHE A 32 -8.60 -6.49 10.83
N ARG A 33 -9.63 -6.94 11.58
CA ARG A 33 -10.85 -6.15 11.86
C ARG A 33 -10.59 -4.84 12.62
N LEU A 34 -9.43 -4.72 13.28
CA LEU A 34 -9.03 -3.47 13.92
C LEU A 34 -8.59 -2.42 12.89
N PHE A 35 -7.98 -2.86 11.78
CA PHE A 35 -7.43 -2.00 10.74
C PHE A 35 -8.39 -1.77 9.56
N GLU A 36 -9.35 -2.66 9.36
CA GLU A 36 -10.35 -2.55 8.29
C GLU A 36 -11.27 -1.35 8.46
N GLN A 37 -11.55 -0.67 7.35
CA GLN A 37 -12.55 0.38 7.22
C GLN A 37 -13.58 -0.07 6.18
N ASP A 38 -14.87 -0.05 6.54
CA ASP A 38 -15.96 -0.50 5.66
C ASP A 38 -15.75 -1.91 5.08
N ASN A 39 -15.18 -2.81 5.89
CA ASN A 39 -14.76 -4.18 5.52
C ASN A 39 -13.71 -4.24 4.39
N LYS A 40 -12.99 -3.14 4.14
CA LYS A 40 -11.88 -3.06 3.19
C LYS A 40 -10.55 -3.00 3.92
N ARG A 41 -9.54 -3.58 3.27
CA ARG A 41 -8.13 -3.60 3.72
C ARG A 41 -7.26 -2.60 2.99
N TYR A 42 -7.91 -1.69 2.28
CA TYR A 42 -7.26 -0.73 1.44
C TYR A 42 -8.06 0.57 1.40
N ALA A 43 -7.37 1.64 1.02
CA ALA A 43 -7.97 2.93 0.72
C ALA A 43 -7.23 3.56 -0.45
N ILE A 44 -8.01 4.03 -1.44
CA ILE A 44 -7.55 4.93 -2.48
C ILE A 44 -8.11 6.31 -2.12
N ASP A 45 -7.28 7.35 -2.16
CA ASP A 45 -7.76 8.70 -1.89
C ASP A 45 -8.70 9.20 -3.00
N LEU A 46 -9.41 10.30 -2.74
CA LEU A 46 -10.42 10.83 -3.67
C LEU A 46 -9.84 11.18 -5.05
N ASN A 47 -8.57 11.55 -5.12
CA ASN A 47 -7.90 11.91 -6.38
C ASN A 47 -7.21 10.72 -7.05
N GLY A 48 -7.26 9.52 -6.45
CA GLY A 48 -6.59 8.31 -6.91
C GLY A 48 -5.07 8.38 -6.91
N GLN A 49 -4.47 9.38 -6.27
CA GLN A 49 -3.01 9.62 -6.24
C GLN A 49 -2.31 8.96 -5.06
N CYS A 50 -3.07 8.45 -4.09
CA CYS A 50 -2.58 7.69 -2.96
C CYS A 50 -3.32 6.36 -2.87
N PHE A 51 -2.56 5.29 -2.66
CA PHE A 51 -3.08 3.98 -2.38
C PHE A 51 -2.36 3.37 -1.19
N ILE A 52 -3.11 2.96 -0.18
CA ILE A 52 -2.58 2.24 0.98
C ILE A 52 -3.40 1.00 1.23
N PHE A 53 -2.73 -0.09 1.60
CA PHE A 53 -3.35 -1.35 1.94
C PHE A 53 -2.47 -2.20 2.84
N PHE A 54 -3.05 -3.29 3.33
CA PHE A 54 -2.35 -4.27 4.13
C PHE A 54 -2.80 -5.70 3.79
N TYR A 55 -1.92 -6.66 3.98
CA TYR A 55 -2.12 -8.08 3.65
C TYR A 55 -1.28 -8.96 4.58
N ASP A 56 -1.63 -10.24 4.70
CA ASP A 56 -0.99 -11.18 5.64
C ASP A 56 0.25 -11.82 4.99
N LEU A 57 1.39 -11.13 4.94
CA LEU A 57 2.59 -11.67 4.28
C LEU A 57 3.05 -12.99 4.92
N ASN A 58 2.86 -13.17 6.24
CA ASN A 58 3.35 -14.32 6.99
C ASN A 58 2.41 -15.55 6.96
N ASP A 59 1.23 -15.45 6.34
CA ASP A 59 0.22 -16.51 6.29
C ASP A 59 -0.23 -17.00 7.68
N ASP A 60 -0.07 -16.16 8.71
CA ASP A 60 -0.31 -16.53 10.11
C ASP A 60 -1.63 -16.00 10.65
N GLY A 61 -2.36 -15.21 9.87
CA GLY A 61 -3.65 -14.61 10.22
C GLY A 61 -3.55 -13.33 11.05
N CYS A 62 -2.35 -12.88 11.42
CA CYS A 62 -2.10 -11.58 12.01
C CYS A 62 -1.56 -10.59 10.98
N LEU A 63 -1.98 -9.33 11.10
CA LEU A 63 -1.25 -8.22 10.53
C LEU A 63 -0.12 -7.84 11.49
N GLY A 64 1.13 -7.96 11.04
CA GLY A 64 2.34 -7.76 11.81
C GLY A 64 2.86 -9.04 12.46
N LYS A 65 4.06 -8.93 13.01
CA LYS A 65 4.79 -10.03 13.66
C LYS A 65 4.29 -10.26 15.08
N ARG A 66 3.93 -11.52 15.38
CA ARG A 66 3.66 -12.02 16.72
C ARG A 66 4.92 -12.03 17.59
N ALA A 67 4.77 -11.83 18.91
CA ALA A 67 5.88 -11.95 19.86
C ALA A 67 6.41 -13.39 19.95
N THR A 68 5.50 -14.37 19.94
CA THR A 68 5.78 -15.80 19.87
C THR A 68 4.75 -16.50 18.97
N LYS A 69 5.05 -17.73 18.50
CA LYS A 69 4.12 -18.51 17.66
C LYS A 69 2.73 -18.72 18.29
N HIS A 70 2.63 -18.68 19.62
CA HIS A 70 1.39 -18.90 20.36
C HIS A 70 0.74 -17.59 20.87
N SER A 71 1.40 -16.44 20.70
CA SER A 71 0.79 -15.17 21.08
C SER A 71 -0.38 -14.81 20.15
N SER A 72 -1.45 -14.27 20.74
CA SER A 72 -2.63 -13.79 20.03
C SER A 72 -2.34 -12.47 19.29
N CYS A 73 -2.96 -12.25 18.12
CA CYS A 73 -2.89 -10.97 17.42
C CYS A 73 -3.64 -9.85 18.18
N ILE A 74 -4.66 -10.23 18.95
CA ILE A 74 -5.53 -9.33 19.71
C ILE A 74 -5.48 -9.68 21.21
N ASN A 75 -5.43 -8.66 22.05
CA ASN A 75 -5.77 -8.78 23.47
C ASN A 75 -6.73 -7.65 23.85
N ARG A 76 -7.88 -7.95 24.48
CA ARG A 76 -8.87 -6.92 24.90
C ARG A 76 -9.21 -5.88 23.81
N GLN A 77 -9.37 -6.32 22.55
CA GLN A 77 -9.64 -5.48 21.37
C GLN A 77 -8.53 -4.50 20.96
N THR A 78 -7.30 -4.70 21.45
CA THR A 78 -6.12 -3.97 20.99
C THR A 78 -5.19 -4.87 20.20
N ASN A 79 -4.45 -4.25 19.28
CA ASN A 79 -3.38 -4.91 18.57
C ASN A 79 -2.24 -5.32 19.52
N GLN A 80 -1.64 -6.47 19.26
CA GLN A 80 -0.50 -6.99 20.02
C GLN A 80 0.70 -7.36 19.14
N THR A 81 0.60 -7.11 17.83
CA THR A 81 1.63 -7.43 16.85
C THR A 81 2.57 -6.24 16.65
N LYS A 82 3.78 -6.53 16.18
CA LYS A 82 4.83 -5.54 15.89
C LYS A 82 5.19 -5.53 14.41
N ASP A 83 6.09 -4.64 13.99
CA ASP A 83 6.63 -4.63 12.62
C ASP A 83 5.54 -4.52 11.51
N LEU A 84 4.44 -3.81 11.77
CA LEU A 84 3.31 -3.68 10.84
C LEU A 84 3.73 -3.21 9.44
N ALA A 85 4.73 -2.34 9.33
CA ALA A 85 5.24 -1.79 8.07
C ALA A 85 5.76 -2.86 7.09
N LYS A 86 6.03 -4.10 7.51
CA LYS A 86 6.39 -5.20 6.60
C LYS A 86 5.19 -5.70 5.78
N GLU A 87 3.99 -5.48 6.29
CA GLU A 87 2.73 -6.00 5.76
C GLU A 87 1.77 -4.88 5.34
N VAL A 88 2.16 -3.63 5.56
CA VAL A 88 1.49 -2.45 5.04
C VAL A 88 2.26 -1.96 3.84
N PHE A 89 1.56 -1.76 2.74
CA PHE A 89 2.10 -1.06 1.58
C PHE A 89 1.30 0.23 1.36
N GLY A 90 2.00 1.34 1.23
CA GLY A 90 1.40 2.62 0.86
C GLY A 90 2.29 3.32 -0.15
N ILE A 91 1.70 3.83 -1.22
CA ILE A 91 2.36 4.75 -2.16
C ILE A 91 1.48 5.96 -2.47
N LYS A 92 2.09 7.14 -2.55
CA LYS A 92 1.41 8.35 -3.00
C LYS A 92 2.27 9.24 -3.88
N LEU A 93 1.61 10.02 -4.72
CA LEU A 93 2.19 11.12 -5.45
C LEU A 93 1.96 12.43 -4.69
N GLU A 94 3.05 13.14 -4.40
CA GLU A 94 3.00 14.48 -3.81
C GLU A 94 4.14 15.32 -4.42
N ARG A 95 3.88 16.58 -4.79
CA ARG A 95 4.92 17.50 -5.32
C ARG A 95 5.81 16.86 -6.42
N LYS A 96 5.19 16.14 -7.36
CA LYS A 96 5.85 15.44 -8.46
C LYS A 96 6.87 14.35 -8.07
N SER A 97 6.80 13.85 -6.84
CA SER A 97 7.65 12.77 -6.32
C SER A 97 6.79 11.69 -5.69
N LEU A 98 7.30 10.46 -5.66
CA LEU A 98 6.62 9.37 -4.98
C LEU A 98 7.08 9.28 -3.54
N TYR A 99 6.15 8.90 -2.68
CA TYR A 99 6.37 8.67 -1.27
C TYR A 99 5.79 7.33 -0.87
N ILE A 100 6.45 6.65 0.06
CA ILE A 100 6.07 5.34 0.58
C ILE A 100 5.79 5.40 2.08
N TYR A 101 4.78 4.67 2.50
CA TYR A 101 4.47 4.51 3.92
C TYR A 101 5.52 3.64 4.62
N ASP A 102 6.04 4.09 5.75
CA ASP A 102 7.13 3.43 6.49
C ASP A 102 6.97 3.48 8.01
N LYS A 103 5.76 3.77 8.51
CA LYS A 103 5.51 3.92 9.95
C LYS A 103 5.15 2.59 10.63
N ASN A 104 5.60 2.44 11.87
CA ASN A 104 5.33 1.31 12.78
C ASN A 104 4.64 1.75 14.08
N ASN A 105 3.85 2.82 14.06
CA ASN A 105 3.30 3.43 15.28
C ASN A 105 1.98 2.81 15.79
N LEU A 106 1.54 1.68 15.22
CA LEU A 106 0.24 1.04 15.51
C LEU A 106 0.36 -0.34 16.20
N GLU A 107 1.50 -0.63 16.85
CA GLU A 107 1.74 -1.94 17.49
C GLU A 107 0.78 -2.23 18.66
N HIS A 108 0.33 -1.19 19.36
CA HIS A 108 -0.57 -1.29 20.52
C HIS A 108 -1.82 -0.42 20.36
N CYS A 109 -2.40 -0.39 19.17
CA CYS A 109 -3.58 0.41 18.87
C CYS A 109 -4.89 -0.28 19.27
N SER A 110 -5.85 0.50 19.74
CA SER A 110 -7.27 0.16 19.77
C SER A 110 -7.89 0.22 18.37
N ARG A 111 -9.10 -0.32 18.18
CA ARG A 111 -9.81 -0.24 16.89
C ARG A 111 -9.89 1.19 16.32
N GLN A 112 -10.12 2.19 17.17
CA GLN A 112 -10.23 3.58 16.72
C GLN A 112 -8.89 4.11 16.18
N GLU A 113 -7.79 3.73 16.83
CA GLU A 113 -6.43 4.13 16.43
C GLU A 113 -5.96 3.32 15.22
N CYS A 114 -6.17 2.00 15.20
CA CYS A 114 -5.74 1.13 14.09
C CYS A 114 -6.39 1.52 12.75
N ARG A 115 -7.65 1.98 12.77
CA ARG A 115 -8.35 2.50 11.59
C ARG A 115 -7.71 3.73 10.97
N GLN A 116 -6.84 4.44 11.69
CA GLN A 116 -6.10 5.57 11.12
C GLN A 116 -5.14 5.12 10.02
N LEU A 117 -4.73 3.83 10.00
CA LEU A 117 -3.87 3.27 8.97
C LEU A 117 -4.37 3.59 7.55
N LEU A 118 -5.63 3.27 7.25
CA LEU A 118 -6.21 3.51 5.92
C LEU A 118 -6.47 5.00 5.62
N ASN A 119 -6.34 5.88 6.61
CA ASN A 119 -6.43 7.33 6.46
C ASN A 119 -5.05 8.00 6.29
N ALA A 120 -3.96 7.22 6.29
CA ALA A 120 -2.60 7.75 6.35
C ALA A 120 -2.15 8.53 5.09
N CYS A 121 -2.92 8.54 4.00
CA CYS A 121 -2.59 9.32 2.79
C CYS A 121 -2.32 10.81 3.06
N ARG A 122 -2.98 11.36 4.09
CA ARG A 122 -2.82 12.77 4.53
C ARG A 122 -1.57 13.01 5.37
N GLU A 123 -0.85 11.96 5.76
CA GLU A 123 0.33 12.05 6.60
C GLU A 123 1.60 12.30 5.79
N LYS A 124 2.66 12.71 6.48
CA LYS A 124 4.01 12.77 5.89
C LYS A 124 4.61 11.37 5.81
N TRP A 125 5.08 11.00 4.63
CA TRP A 125 5.67 9.70 4.30
C TRP A 125 7.12 9.90 3.82
N ARG A 126 7.90 8.82 3.74
CA ARG A 126 9.26 8.86 3.24
C ARG A 126 9.29 8.95 1.72
N ARG A 127 10.15 9.80 1.16
CA ARG A 127 10.32 9.91 -0.29
C ARG A 127 10.90 8.63 -0.86
N PHE A 128 10.33 8.14 -1.97
CA PHE A 128 10.72 6.91 -2.66
C PHE A 128 11.61 7.17 -3.87
N THR A 129 11.24 8.13 -4.71
CA THR A 129 12.03 8.47 -5.91
C THR A 129 13.32 9.18 -5.51
N SER A 130 14.44 8.80 -6.13
CA SER A 130 15.68 9.56 -6.09
C SER A 130 15.54 10.93 -6.76
N GLU A 131 16.47 11.85 -6.49
CA GLU A 131 16.36 13.24 -6.93
C GLU A 131 16.69 13.48 -8.41
N ASP A 132 17.24 12.50 -9.15
CA ASP A 132 18.14 12.90 -10.24
C ASP A 132 17.60 12.83 -11.67
N ASP A 133 16.56 12.05 -11.99
CA ASP A 133 16.28 11.78 -13.42
C ASP A 133 14.88 12.16 -13.95
N TYR A 134 13.83 12.16 -13.12
CA TYR A 134 12.47 12.44 -13.60
C TYR A 134 11.52 13.04 -12.55
N TRP A 135 10.48 13.70 -13.05
CA TRP A 135 9.28 14.08 -12.32
C TRP A 135 8.19 13.04 -12.53
N VAL A 136 7.42 12.73 -11.48
CA VAL A 136 6.19 11.96 -11.61
C VAL A 136 5.04 12.96 -11.79
N GLU A 137 4.57 13.12 -13.03
CA GLU A 137 3.47 14.05 -13.34
C GLU A 137 2.10 13.45 -13.02
N ARG A 138 1.99 12.12 -13.09
CA ARG A 138 0.75 11.40 -12.79
C ARG A 138 1.07 10.04 -12.18
N LEU A 139 0.37 9.72 -11.10
CA LEU A 139 0.14 8.39 -10.58
C LEU A 139 -1.35 8.34 -10.25
N HIS A 140 -2.09 7.43 -10.85
CA HIS A 140 -3.52 7.34 -10.62
C HIS A 140 -3.99 5.88 -10.56
N PHE A 141 -4.70 5.54 -9.50
CA PHE A 141 -5.29 4.23 -9.27
C PHE A 141 -6.79 4.27 -9.56
N THR A 142 -7.28 3.34 -10.37
CA THR A 142 -8.71 3.23 -10.71
C THR A 142 -9.14 1.78 -10.68
N TRP A 143 -10.18 1.46 -9.92
CA TRP A 143 -10.84 0.16 -10.05
C TRP A 143 -11.59 0.08 -11.39
N LEU A 144 -11.26 -0.92 -12.19
CA LEU A 144 -12.06 -1.27 -13.38
C LEU A 144 -13.16 -2.27 -13.00
N GLU A 145 -12.87 -3.16 -12.05
CA GLU A 145 -13.83 -4.03 -11.36
C GLU A 145 -13.37 -4.17 -9.90
N GLU A 146 -14.09 -3.60 -8.93
CA GLU A 146 -13.68 -3.66 -7.53
C GLU A 146 -14.13 -4.97 -6.87
N PRO A 147 -13.27 -5.69 -6.11
CA PRO A 147 -11.85 -5.46 -5.86
C PRO A 147 -10.93 -6.30 -6.77
N LYS A 148 -11.38 -6.74 -7.95
CA LYS A 148 -10.68 -7.76 -8.75
C LYS A 148 -9.64 -7.22 -9.72
N LEU A 149 -9.89 -6.07 -10.33
CA LEU A 149 -9.07 -5.50 -11.40
C LEU A 149 -8.83 -4.01 -11.19
N LEU A 150 -7.57 -3.66 -10.92
CA LEU A 150 -7.10 -2.29 -10.75
C LEU A 150 -6.27 -1.84 -11.96
N ARG A 151 -6.46 -0.60 -12.39
CA ARG A 151 -5.57 0.08 -13.34
C ARG A 151 -4.68 1.07 -12.60
N ILE A 152 -3.41 1.09 -12.97
CA ILE A 152 -2.41 2.08 -12.55
C ILE A 152 -2.05 2.90 -13.78
N ALA A 153 -2.29 4.22 -13.76
CA ALA A 153 -1.83 5.14 -14.81
C ALA A 153 -0.64 5.95 -14.29
N LEU A 154 0.47 5.93 -15.03
CA LEU A 154 1.72 6.57 -14.67
C LEU A 154 2.21 7.48 -15.80
N LYS A 155 2.60 8.71 -15.46
CA LYS A 155 3.29 9.63 -16.37
C LYS A 155 4.55 10.18 -15.74
N LEU A 156 5.69 9.97 -16.40
CA LEU A 156 6.98 10.50 -16.02
C LEU A 156 7.44 11.56 -17.02
N THR A 157 8.16 12.58 -16.55
CA THR A 157 8.81 13.60 -17.39
C THR A 157 10.28 13.72 -17.02
N SER A 158 11.18 13.73 -18.00
CA SER A 158 12.62 13.86 -17.73
C SER A 158 12.96 15.23 -17.13
N LYS A 159 13.79 15.24 -16.07
CA LYS A 159 14.34 16.49 -15.52
C LYS A 159 15.35 17.15 -16.46
N LYS A 160 16.14 16.33 -17.17
CA LYS A 160 17.18 16.74 -18.11
C LYS A 160 16.59 17.24 -19.43
N GLN A 161 15.57 16.55 -19.94
CA GLN A 161 14.89 16.88 -21.20
C GLN A 161 13.40 17.10 -20.96
N LYS A 162 13.01 18.31 -20.53
CA LYS A 162 11.63 18.62 -20.06
C LYS A 162 10.52 18.33 -21.07
N LEU A 163 10.82 18.25 -22.37
CA LEU A 163 9.87 17.90 -23.43
C LEU A 163 9.66 16.38 -23.57
N VAL A 164 10.54 15.57 -23.00
CA VAL A 164 10.45 14.11 -23.04
C VAL A 164 9.62 13.64 -21.85
N SER A 165 8.44 13.14 -22.16
CA SER A 165 7.57 12.45 -21.19
C SER A 165 7.22 11.05 -21.69
N TYR A 166 6.92 10.17 -20.76
CA TYR A 166 6.48 8.82 -21.04
C TYR A 166 5.25 8.52 -20.19
N GLU A 167 4.22 7.97 -20.83
CA GLU A 167 2.98 7.57 -20.18
C GLU A 167 2.76 6.08 -20.41
N ALA A 168 2.41 5.38 -19.34
CA ALA A 168 2.11 3.96 -19.38
C ALA A 168 1.02 3.63 -18.38
N SER A 169 0.35 2.51 -18.64
CA SER A 169 -0.66 1.95 -17.74
C SER A 169 -0.37 0.49 -17.45
N GLY A 170 -0.55 0.07 -16.21
CA GLY A 170 -0.51 -1.31 -15.77
C GLY A 170 -1.90 -1.78 -15.33
N LEU A 171 -2.23 -3.03 -15.63
CA LEU A 171 -3.40 -3.71 -15.07
C LEU A 171 -2.93 -4.68 -13.98
N VAL A 172 -3.66 -4.73 -12.87
CA VAL A 172 -3.39 -5.64 -11.75
C VAL A 172 -4.64 -6.44 -11.45
N TYR A 173 -4.55 -7.74 -11.61
CA TYR A 173 -5.54 -8.67 -11.08
C TYR A 173 -5.21 -8.93 -9.61
N ILE A 174 -6.19 -8.75 -8.73
CA ILE A 174 -6.04 -9.04 -7.32
C ILE A 174 -6.21 -10.53 -7.09
N LEU A 175 -5.17 -11.16 -6.55
CA LEU A 175 -5.17 -12.58 -6.24
C LEU A 175 -5.83 -12.80 -4.87
N ASN A 176 -6.48 -13.96 -4.71
CA ASN A 176 -7.04 -14.43 -3.43
C ASN A 176 -8.06 -13.46 -2.79
N HIS A 177 -9.01 -12.97 -3.59
CA HIS A 177 -10.09 -12.08 -3.13
C HIS A 177 -11.37 -12.83 -2.76
#